data_AF-A0A7S0CBJ8-F1
#
_entry.id   AF-A0A7S0CBJ8-F1
#
_cell.length_a   1.000
_cell.length_b   1.000
_cell.length_c   1.000
_cell.angle_alpha   90.00
_cell.angle_beta   90.00
_cell.angle_gamma   90.00
#
_symmetry.space_group_name_H-M   'P 1'
#
loop_
_entity.id
_entity.type
_entity.pdbx_description
1 polymer ?
#
loop_
_entity_poly.entity_id
_entity_poly.type
_entity_poly.pdbx_seq_one_letter_code
_entity_poly.pdbx_strand_id
1 'polypeptide(L)'
;MMDVTHNQTYSFPLLKNAEILTSMSDLGISICENELLEPHRHKDAIRHVFLGLIESGMGLTKQHLATPNDDAKKFIESLPFPDLHVDSAGELKFIKCSMKLMKSCGIHDFGIKDLHAPTAKRLRRQLSAAINLMRYKEDKINVYTMLHEEREKLIADLQQVQEENEMLNQQFEETKVESANEWNAIEEVENECEEIESEIAVQNKLQASIRQESGLLKKKANDLKDKIATISLAIQDAESEERKLATGIVKSPQRIKTDMAGITKTLEIEREECQKAKREALAGRQSIANITKAKEDVIQATYLMEEVSGERSKHKSVIDEVDVAKCSIEGNEKKIREFESRSKECVREIDFLGKCYFHSLFSVYANRNLLIVIDFFLHGFFTAQLLRSIQRKRSHQYSETERDQT
;
A
#
# COMPACT_ATOMS: atom_id res chain seq x y z
N MET A 1 25.99 13.77 91.61
CA MET A 1 27.00 13.74 92.70
C MET A 1 26.46 14.62 93.82
N MET A 2 25.97 14.03 94.92
CA MET A 2 25.43 14.80 96.06
C MET A 2 26.51 14.97 97.12
N ASP A 3 26.77 16.21 97.51
CA ASP A 3 27.79 16.55 98.50
C ASP A 3 27.20 16.46 99.92
N VAL A 4 27.25 15.26 100.52
CA VAL A 4 26.67 14.98 101.84
C VAL A 4 27.72 15.16 102.94
N THR A 5 28.27 16.38 103.04
CA THR A 5 29.17 16.81 104.12
C THR A 5 28.40 17.17 105.41
N HIS A 6 27.40 16.37 105.75
CA HIS A 6 26.72 16.48 107.06
C HIS A 6 27.64 16.00 108.17
N ASN A 7 27.98 16.90 109.10
CA ASN A 7 28.84 16.63 110.26
C ASN A 7 28.09 15.85 111.35
N GLN A 8 27.52 14.70 110.99
CA GLN A 8 26.92 13.76 111.93
C GLN A 8 28.03 13.08 112.73
N THR A 9 28.09 13.38 114.03
CA THR A 9 28.99 12.69 114.97
C THR A 9 28.47 11.27 115.21
N TYR A 10 28.80 10.35 114.31
CA TYR A 10 28.50 8.92 114.46
C TYR A 10 29.08 8.39 115.77
N SER A 11 28.20 8.01 116.69
CA SER A 11 28.57 7.54 118.03
C SER A 11 28.53 6.02 118.07
N PHE A 12 29.65 5.41 118.45
CA PHE A 12 29.82 3.96 118.62
C PHE A 12 29.93 3.61 120.12
N PRO A 13 29.48 2.41 120.56
CA PRO A 13 29.56 2.01 121.96
C PRO A 13 31.01 1.85 122.42
N LEU A 14 31.33 2.31 123.63
CA LEU A 14 32.65 2.14 124.25
C LEU A 14 32.75 0.82 125.00
N LEU A 15 33.11 -0.23 124.27
CA LEU A 15 33.25 -1.61 124.75
C LEU A 15 34.21 -1.71 125.94
N LYS A 16 34.01 -2.69 126.84
CA LYS A 16 34.93 -3.03 127.94
C LYS A 16 36.16 -3.79 127.44
N ASN A 17 37.24 -3.85 128.23
CA ASN A 17 38.47 -4.57 127.85
C ASN A 17 38.17 -6.03 127.45
N ALA A 18 37.40 -6.77 128.27
CA ALA A 18 37.00 -8.14 127.95
C ALA A 18 36.23 -8.26 126.62
N GLU A 19 35.28 -7.36 126.36
CA GLU A 19 34.49 -7.33 125.12
C GLU A 19 35.36 -7.04 123.88
N ILE A 20 36.42 -6.23 124.05
CA ILE A 20 37.44 -5.97 123.03
C ILE A 20 38.32 -7.20 122.81
N LEU A 21 38.77 -7.87 123.87
CA LEU A 21 39.61 -9.07 123.78
C LEU A 21 38.88 -10.19 123.03
N THR A 22 37.61 -10.46 123.35
CA THR A 22 36.78 -11.41 122.60
C THR A 22 36.65 -10.99 121.14
N SER A 23 36.19 -9.75 120.87
CA SER A 23 35.96 -9.28 119.49
C SER A 23 37.23 -9.21 118.64
N MET A 24 38.41 -9.04 119.25
CA MET A 24 39.70 -9.08 118.53
C MET A 24 40.09 -10.53 118.22
N SER A 25 39.87 -11.45 119.16
CA SER A 25 40.05 -12.89 118.93
C SER A 25 39.12 -13.42 117.83
N ASP A 26 37.86 -12.96 117.79
CA ASP A 26 36.89 -13.31 116.74
C ASP A 26 37.37 -12.83 115.35
N LEU A 27 38.08 -11.70 115.29
CA LEU A 27 38.72 -11.17 114.07
C LEU A 27 40.09 -11.80 113.77
N GLY A 28 40.55 -12.78 114.57
CA GLY A 28 41.88 -13.40 114.44
C GLY A 28 43.06 -12.52 114.90
N ILE A 29 42.79 -11.41 115.59
CA ILE A 29 43.78 -10.42 116.02
C ILE A 29 44.18 -10.69 117.48
N SER A 30 45.40 -11.18 117.70
CA SER A 30 45.95 -11.39 119.04
C SER A 30 46.25 -10.06 119.74
N ILE A 31 45.70 -9.89 120.96
CA ILE A 31 45.98 -8.78 121.88
C ILE A 31 45.69 -9.22 123.32
N CYS A 32 46.51 -8.80 124.28
CA CYS A 32 46.38 -9.15 125.70
C CYS A 32 45.89 -7.96 126.56
N GLU A 33 45.35 -8.24 127.75
CA GLU A 33 44.83 -7.17 128.64
C GLU A 33 45.91 -6.17 129.07
N ASN A 34 47.14 -6.63 129.35
CA ASN A 34 48.27 -5.75 129.67
C ASN A 34 48.58 -4.76 128.53
N GLU A 35 48.35 -5.16 127.28
CA GLU A 35 48.60 -4.33 126.09
C GLU A 35 47.49 -3.27 125.92
N LEU A 36 46.27 -3.56 126.37
CA LEU A 36 45.19 -2.57 126.48
C LEU A 36 45.40 -1.56 127.63
N LEU A 37 46.00 -2.01 128.74
CA LEU A 37 46.24 -1.19 129.94
C LEU A 37 47.49 -0.33 129.84
N GLU A 38 48.61 -0.88 129.34
CA GLU A 38 49.90 -0.19 129.19
C GLU A 38 50.40 -0.15 127.73
N PRO A 39 49.60 0.27 126.73
CA PRO A 39 49.97 0.17 125.31
C PRO A 39 51.26 0.92 124.95
N HIS A 40 51.62 1.94 125.73
CA HIS A 40 52.88 2.69 125.60
C HIS A 40 54.15 1.82 125.70
N ARG A 41 54.05 0.64 126.35
CA ARG A 41 55.12 -0.37 126.49
C ARG A 41 55.08 -1.44 125.40
N HIS A 42 53.93 -1.66 124.78
CA HIS A 42 53.63 -2.75 123.85
C HIS A 42 53.43 -2.27 122.41
N LYS A 43 54.23 -1.28 121.98
CA LYS A 43 54.01 -0.55 120.72
C LYS A 43 53.96 -1.44 119.48
N ASP A 44 54.80 -2.48 119.43
CA ASP A 44 54.82 -3.43 118.31
C ASP A 44 53.56 -4.30 118.28
N ALA A 45 53.02 -4.71 119.44
CA ALA A 45 51.72 -5.39 119.50
C ALA A 45 50.60 -4.46 119.02
N ILE A 46 50.58 -3.19 119.45
CA ILE A 46 49.60 -2.20 118.97
C ILE A 46 49.71 -1.99 117.45
N ARG A 47 50.93 -1.97 116.91
CA ARG A 47 51.17 -1.94 115.45
C ARG A 47 50.62 -3.19 114.76
N HIS A 48 50.83 -4.39 115.32
CA HIS A 48 50.26 -5.64 114.80
C HIS A 48 48.73 -5.64 114.82
N VAL A 49 48.10 -5.09 115.87
CA VAL A 49 46.64 -4.92 115.96
C VAL A 49 46.12 -3.99 114.87
N PHE A 50 46.76 -2.83 114.63
CA PHE A 50 46.36 -1.95 113.52
C PHE A 50 46.62 -2.56 112.13
N LEU A 51 47.66 -3.39 111.96
CA LEU A 51 47.87 -4.16 110.73
C LEU A 51 46.73 -5.15 110.49
N GLY A 52 46.35 -5.95 111.49
CA GLY A 52 45.22 -6.88 111.40
C GLY A 52 43.90 -6.16 111.10
N LEU A 53 43.64 -5.01 111.73
CA LEU A 53 42.44 -4.21 111.44
C LEU A 53 42.41 -3.61 110.03
N ILE A 54 43.57 -3.28 109.44
CA ILE A 54 43.67 -2.87 108.03
C ILE A 54 43.43 -4.08 107.09
N GLU A 55 43.89 -5.27 107.47
CA GLU A 55 43.70 -6.50 106.71
C GLU A 55 42.22 -6.92 106.72
N SER A 56 41.60 -7.10 107.89
CA SER A 56 40.16 -7.42 108.02
C SER A 56 39.25 -6.32 107.45
N GLY A 57 39.62 -5.05 107.63
CA GLY A 57 38.84 -3.90 107.20
C GLY A 57 38.91 -3.65 105.69
N MET A 58 40.14 -3.48 105.18
CA MET A 58 40.44 -2.97 103.83
C MET A 58 40.95 -4.03 102.85
N GLY A 59 41.21 -5.26 103.30
CA GLY A 59 41.80 -6.33 102.47
C GLY A 59 43.29 -6.13 102.14
N LEU A 60 43.99 -5.24 102.85
CA LEU A 60 45.38 -4.90 102.58
C LEU A 60 46.33 -5.62 103.54
N THR A 61 46.94 -6.71 103.06
CA THR A 61 47.92 -7.48 103.84
C THR A 61 49.19 -6.67 104.13
N LYS A 62 50.01 -7.10 105.10
CA LYS A 62 51.31 -6.48 105.43
C LYS A 62 52.21 -6.28 104.21
N GLN A 63 52.20 -7.21 103.24
CA GLN A 63 52.97 -7.11 102.00
C GLN A 63 52.46 -5.97 101.10
N HIS A 64 51.14 -5.82 100.95
CA HIS A 64 50.54 -4.73 100.19
C HIS A 64 50.87 -3.34 100.78
N LEU A 65 51.11 -3.26 102.10
CA LEU A 65 51.52 -2.02 102.77
C LEU A 65 53.03 -1.75 102.60
N ALA A 66 53.87 -2.78 102.57
CA ALA A 66 55.30 -2.66 102.32
C ALA A 66 55.62 -2.29 100.86
N THR A 67 54.86 -2.81 99.88
CA THR A 67 55.09 -2.51 98.47
C THR A 67 54.58 -1.09 98.11
N PRO A 68 55.45 -0.17 97.61
CA PRO A 68 54.99 1.12 97.09
C PRO A 68 54.21 0.95 95.78
N ASN A 69 53.19 1.80 95.57
CA ASN A 69 52.49 1.92 94.28
C ASN A 69 53.43 2.53 93.22
N ASP A 70 53.17 2.34 91.93
CA ASP A 70 54.14 2.73 90.88
C ASP A 70 54.43 4.25 90.82
N ASP A 71 53.46 5.10 91.14
CA ASP A 71 53.71 6.55 91.24
C ASP A 71 54.55 6.92 92.47
N ALA A 72 54.46 6.12 93.53
CA ALA A 72 55.35 6.25 94.69
C ALA A 72 56.76 5.71 94.40
N LYS A 73 56.91 4.67 93.57
CA LYS A 73 58.22 4.20 93.09
C LYS A 73 58.93 5.31 92.29
N LYS A 74 58.27 5.85 91.26
CA LYS A 74 58.77 6.97 90.44
C LYS A 74 59.16 8.19 91.31
N PHE A 75 58.39 8.47 92.36
CA PHE A 75 58.73 9.54 93.31
C PHE A 75 59.98 9.20 94.15
N ILE A 76 60.10 7.98 94.69
CA ILE A 76 61.28 7.52 95.44
C ILE A 76 62.54 7.52 94.56
N GLU A 77 62.42 7.08 93.31
CA GLU A 77 63.48 7.11 92.29
C GLU A 77 63.94 8.54 91.97
N SER A 78 63.08 9.55 92.14
CA SER A 78 63.41 10.97 91.97
C SER A 78 64.05 11.65 93.18
N LEU A 79 64.11 10.96 94.34
CA LEU A 79 64.73 11.49 95.56
C LEU A 79 66.24 11.18 95.63
N PRO A 80 67.04 12.03 96.29
CA PRO A 80 68.42 11.70 96.60
C PRO A 80 68.48 10.48 97.54
N PHE A 81 69.31 9.50 97.17
CA PHE A 81 69.49 8.21 97.85
C PHE A 81 68.18 7.37 97.99
N PRO A 82 67.59 6.89 96.87
CA PRO A 82 66.30 6.19 96.85
C PRO A 82 66.15 5.07 97.88
N ASP A 83 67.20 4.27 98.08
CA ASP A 83 67.19 3.10 98.98
C ASP A 83 66.81 3.44 100.43
N LEU A 84 67.19 4.64 100.91
CA LEU A 84 66.87 5.11 102.28
C LEU A 84 65.38 5.42 102.48
N HIS A 85 64.62 5.60 101.39
CA HIS A 85 63.21 6.01 101.44
C HIS A 85 62.24 4.83 101.30
N VAL A 86 62.72 3.63 100.96
CA VAL A 86 61.87 2.45 100.70
C VAL A 86 61.07 2.04 101.96
N ASP A 87 61.75 1.82 103.09
CA ASP A 87 61.10 1.51 104.36
C ASP A 87 60.19 2.66 104.85
N SER A 88 60.65 3.90 104.66
CA SER A 88 59.90 5.12 105.01
C SER A 88 58.59 5.22 104.22
N ALA A 89 58.57 4.79 102.95
CA ALA A 89 57.37 4.78 102.12
C ALA A 89 56.35 3.73 102.59
N GLY A 90 56.83 2.54 102.99
CA GLY A 90 55.99 1.51 103.61
C GLY A 90 55.36 1.98 104.93
N GLU A 91 56.14 2.66 105.77
CA GLU A 91 55.65 3.23 107.02
C GLU A 91 54.59 4.32 106.79
N LEU A 92 54.86 5.26 105.88
CA LEU A 92 53.90 6.29 105.50
C LEU A 92 52.62 5.70 104.89
N LYS A 93 52.71 4.57 104.17
CA LYS A 93 51.55 3.84 103.63
C LYS A 93 50.74 3.17 104.75
N PHE A 94 51.39 2.52 105.71
CA PHE A 94 50.72 1.99 106.92
C PHE A 94 50.02 3.07 107.74
N ILE A 95 50.68 4.20 108.01
CA ILE A 95 50.09 5.34 108.74
C ILE A 95 48.88 5.91 107.98
N LYS A 96 49.01 6.13 106.66
CA LYS A 96 47.89 6.62 105.82
C LYS A 96 46.70 5.65 105.77
N CYS A 97 46.94 4.35 105.69
CA CYS A 97 45.89 3.33 105.77
C CYS A 97 45.23 3.30 107.16
N SER A 98 46.01 3.38 108.24
CA SER A 98 45.49 3.49 109.61
C SER A 98 44.59 4.72 109.78
N MET A 99 45.03 5.88 109.32
CA MET A 99 44.24 7.12 109.31
C MET A 99 42.96 6.98 108.47
N LYS A 100 43.03 6.36 107.28
CA LYS A 100 41.86 6.14 106.40
C LYS A 100 40.83 5.21 107.06
N LEU A 101 41.29 4.09 107.63
CA LEU A 101 40.43 3.13 108.35
C LEU A 101 39.74 3.81 109.55
N MET A 102 40.52 4.50 110.39
CA MET A 102 39.98 5.19 111.57
C MET A 102 39.02 6.31 111.18
N LYS A 103 39.27 7.02 110.07
CA LYS A 103 38.32 8.00 109.52
C LYS A 103 36.98 7.34 109.13
N SER A 104 37.01 6.17 108.51
CA SER A 104 35.80 5.36 108.22
C SER A 104 35.11 4.82 109.48
N CYS A 105 35.85 4.63 110.58
CA CYS A 105 35.29 4.28 111.90
C CYS A 105 34.73 5.49 112.68
N GLY A 106 34.67 6.70 112.09
CA GLY A 106 34.22 7.91 112.77
C GLY A 106 35.27 8.59 113.67
N ILE A 107 36.55 8.20 113.58
CA ILE A 107 37.66 8.82 114.30
C ILE A 107 38.51 9.62 113.31
N HIS A 108 38.14 10.89 113.14
CA HIS A 108 38.79 11.80 112.19
C HIS A 108 40.10 12.40 112.73
N ASP A 109 40.37 12.26 114.04
CA ASP A 109 41.51 12.84 114.75
C ASP A 109 42.67 11.86 115.00
N PHE A 110 42.70 10.72 114.30
CA PHE A 110 43.78 9.72 114.38
C PHE A 110 45.07 10.20 113.70
N GLY A 111 46.23 9.93 114.29
CA GLY A 111 47.52 10.28 113.69
C GLY A 111 48.73 9.59 114.34
N ILE A 112 49.94 9.99 113.94
CA ILE A 112 51.22 9.32 114.29
C ILE A 112 51.39 9.05 115.80
N LYS A 113 50.88 9.95 116.67
CA LYS A 113 50.93 9.76 118.13
C LYS A 113 50.17 8.53 118.61
N ASP A 114 49.13 8.09 117.90
CA ASP A 114 48.36 6.89 118.24
C ASP A 114 49.12 5.58 118.03
N LEU A 115 50.18 5.60 117.21
CA LEU A 115 51.02 4.44 116.92
C LEU A 115 52.31 4.47 117.76
N HIS A 116 52.97 5.64 117.88
CA HIS A 116 54.25 5.76 118.58
C HIS A 116 54.13 6.10 120.08
N ALA A 117 52.98 6.61 120.54
CA ALA A 117 52.69 6.96 121.94
C ALA A 117 51.22 6.66 122.33
N PRO A 118 50.72 5.43 122.09
CA PRO A 118 49.33 5.08 122.40
C PRO A 118 49.00 5.21 123.89
N THR A 119 47.75 5.58 124.19
CA THR A 119 47.23 5.68 125.56
C THR A 119 45.97 4.84 125.71
N ALA A 120 45.83 4.12 126.83
CA ALA A 120 44.79 3.11 127.04
C ALA A 120 43.36 3.63 126.72
N LYS A 121 42.99 4.81 127.23
CA LYS A 121 41.67 5.43 126.99
C LYS A 121 41.41 5.71 125.50
N ARG A 122 42.45 6.04 124.72
CA ARG A 122 42.35 6.43 123.31
C ARG A 122 42.39 5.21 122.38
N LEU A 123 43.26 4.25 122.67
CA LEU A 123 43.28 2.93 122.04
C LEU A 123 41.94 2.21 122.24
N ARG A 124 41.40 2.17 123.46
CA ARG A 124 40.08 1.58 123.76
C ARG A 124 38.95 2.19 122.92
N ARG A 125 38.97 3.51 122.68
CA ARG A 125 38.03 4.19 121.76
C ARG A 125 38.23 3.73 120.31
N GLN A 126 39.47 3.63 119.85
CA GLN A 126 39.82 3.22 118.48
C GLN A 126 39.42 1.77 118.18
N LEU A 127 39.73 0.84 119.08
CA LEU A 127 39.35 -0.56 118.94
C LEU A 127 37.82 -0.73 119.00
N SER A 128 37.12 -0.01 119.90
CA SER A 128 35.66 -0.02 119.94
C SER A 128 35.02 0.44 118.62
N ALA A 129 35.57 1.51 118.01
CA ALA A 129 35.11 2.02 116.72
C ALA A 129 35.36 1.03 115.57
N ALA A 130 36.54 0.40 115.57
CA ALA A 130 36.91 -0.60 114.57
C ALA A 130 36.04 -1.86 114.66
N ILE A 131 35.82 -2.40 115.87
CA ILE A 131 34.92 -3.55 116.10
C ILE A 131 33.50 -3.23 115.60
N ASN A 132 33.00 -2.02 115.90
CA ASN A 132 31.68 -1.59 115.42
C ASN A 132 31.60 -1.55 113.88
N LEU A 133 32.67 -1.11 113.20
CA LEU A 133 32.73 -1.14 111.73
C LEU A 133 32.82 -2.56 111.18
N MET A 134 33.59 -3.47 111.79
CA MET A 134 33.71 -4.85 111.32
C MET A 134 32.39 -5.62 111.48
N ARG A 135 31.72 -5.50 112.63
CA ARG A 135 30.39 -6.10 112.84
C ARG A 135 29.35 -5.56 111.85
N TYR A 136 29.36 -4.25 111.57
CA TYR A 136 28.49 -3.68 110.54
C TYR A 136 28.83 -4.20 109.13
N LYS A 137 30.11 -4.44 108.81
CA LYS A 137 30.54 -5.04 107.53
C LYS A 137 30.05 -6.50 107.43
N GLU A 138 30.11 -7.25 108.52
CA GLU A 138 29.60 -8.62 108.65
C GLU A 138 28.07 -8.68 108.50
N ASP A 139 27.31 -7.85 109.22
CA ASP A 139 25.85 -7.69 109.09
C ASP A 139 25.37 -7.37 107.66
N LYS A 140 26.27 -6.85 106.80
CA LYS A 140 25.96 -6.46 105.42
C LYS A 140 26.57 -7.38 104.36
N ILE A 141 27.38 -8.38 104.73
CA ILE A 141 28.08 -9.20 103.73
C ILE A 141 27.10 -9.94 102.82
N ASN A 142 26.03 -10.54 103.37
CA ASN A 142 25.05 -11.30 102.60
C ASN A 142 24.28 -10.43 101.58
N VAL A 143 23.95 -9.18 101.96
CA VAL A 143 23.29 -8.22 101.06
C VAL A 143 24.25 -7.75 99.97
N TYR A 144 25.53 -7.55 100.31
CA TYR A 144 26.56 -7.22 99.33
C TYR A 144 26.78 -8.36 98.33
N THR A 145 26.87 -9.61 98.80
CA THR A 145 27.04 -10.79 97.94
C THR A 145 25.90 -10.94 96.95
N MET A 146 24.63 -10.87 97.40
CA MET A 146 23.47 -10.98 96.49
C MET A 146 23.47 -9.89 95.41
N LEU A 147 23.74 -8.63 95.77
CA LEU A 147 23.84 -7.52 94.80
C LEU A 147 25.08 -7.63 93.89
N HIS A 148 26.14 -8.29 94.34
CA HIS A 148 27.32 -8.57 93.52
C HIS A 148 27.04 -9.67 92.51
N GLU A 149 26.42 -10.79 92.92
CA GLU A 149 25.99 -11.89 92.07
C GLU A 149 24.99 -11.42 90.99
N GLU A 150 23.99 -10.60 91.37
CA GLU A 150 23.05 -9.97 90.42
C GLU A 150 23.79 -9.07 89.41
N ARG A 151 24.77 -8.28 89.85
CA ARG A 151 25.56 -7.41 88.97
C ARG A 151 26.45 -8.21 88.02
N GLU A 152 27.16 -9.24 88.49
CA GLU A 152 28.01 -10.07 87.63
C GLU A 152 27.17 -10.86 86.62
N LYS A 153 25.98 -11.35 87.01
CA LYS A 153 25.01 -11.92 86.06
C LYS A 153 24.59 -10.91 85.00
N LEU A 154 24.21 -9.69 85.39
CA LEU A 154 23.81 -8.64 84.44
C LEU A 154 24.95 -8.23 83.49
N ILE A 155 26.20 -8.31 83.92
CA ILE A 155 27.38 -8.09 83.07
C ILE A 155 27.52 -9.22 82.04
N ALA A 156 27.37 -10.49 82.45
CA ALA A 156 27.41 -11.62 81.54
C ALA A 156 26.24 -11.62 80.54
N ASP A 157 25.02 -11.36 81.01
CA ASP A 157 23.83 -11.20 80.16
C ASP A 157 24.03 -10.08 79.12
N LEU A 158 24.66 -8.96 79.52
CA LEU A 158 24.98 -7.84 78.63
C LEU A 158 26.04 -8.20 77.59
N GLN A 159 27.09 -8.94 77.98
CA GLN A 159 28.13 -9.40 77.06
C GLN A 159 27.57 -10.35 76.00
N GLN A 160 26.74 -11.33 76.40
CA GLN A 160 26.07 -12.23 75.46
C GLN A 160 25.22 -11.45 74.45
N VAL A 161 24.41 -10.49 74.92
CA VAL A 161 23.56 -9.66 74.03
C VAL A 161 24.38 -8.77 73.09
N GLN A 162 25.58 -8.35 73.49
CA GLN A 162 26.51 -7.63 72.59
C GLN A 162 27.08 -8.55 71.50
N GLU A 163 27.55 -9.75 71.87
CA GLU A 163 28.07 -10.75 70.92
C GLU A 163 26.99 -11.20 69.92
N GLU A 164 25.75 -11.43 70.38
CA GLU A 164 24.60 -11.73 69.51
C GLU A 164 24.26 -10.57 68.56
N ASN A 165 24.35 -9.32 69.03
CA ASN A 165 24.08 -8.13 68.20
C ASN A 165 25.15 -7.95 67.12
N GLU A 166 26.43 -8.15 67.46
CA GLU A 166 27.55 -8.06 66.50
C GLU A 166 27.44 -9.13 65.41
N MET A 167 27.12 -10.38 65.77
CA MET A 167 26.88 -11.46 64.78
C MET A 167 25.68 -11.17 63.87
N LEU A 168 24.55 -10.68 64.42
CA LEU A 168 23.36 -10.37 63.64
C LEU A 168 23.58 -9.18 62.69
N ASN A 169 24.33 -8.15 63.11
CA ASN A 169 24.69 -7.04 62.24
C ASN A 169 25.62 -7.48 61.09
N GLN A 170 26.56 -8.41 61.35
CA GLN A 170 27.40 -8.99 60.30
C GLN A 170 26.54 -9.73 59.26
N GLN A 171 25.68 -10.65 59.71
CA GLN A 171 24.78 -11.41 58.82
C GLN A 171 23.84 -10.50 58.02
N PHE A 172 23.37 -9.41 58.62
CA PHE A 172 22.53 -8.41 57.95
C PHE A 172 23.30 -7.70 56.83
N GLU A 173 24.51 -7.21 57.08
CA GLU A 173 25.32 -6.53 56.05
C GLU A 173 25.79 -7.50 54.96
N GLU A 174 26.09 -8.76 55.28
CA GLU A 174 26.37 -9.82 54.30
C GLU A 174 25.16 -10.07 53.39
N THR A 175 23.98 -10.35 53.97
CA THR A 175 22.73 -10.59 53.22
C THR A 175 22.33 -9.38 52.36
N LYS A 176 22.58 -8.17 52.85
CA LYS A 176 22.32 -6.90 52.17
C LYS A 176 23.26 -6.67 50.97
N VAL A 177 24.51 -7.10 51.06
CA VAL A 177 25.45 -7.09 49.92
C VAL A 177 25.07 -8.16 48.90
N GLU A 178 24.71 -9.36 49.35
CA GLU A 178 24.21 -10.43 48.46
C GLU A 178 22.96 -9.97 47.69
N SER A 179 21.94 -9.47 48.38
CA SER A 179 20.72 -8.96 47.74
C SER A 179 20.98 -7.78 46.80
N ALA A 180 21.91 -6.88 47.11
CA ALA A 180 22.31 -5.81 46.19
C ALA A 180 22.95 -6.35 44.90
N ASN A 181 23.75 -7.41 45.00
CA ASN A 181 24.32 -8.08 43.81
C ASN A 181 23.24 -8.82 43.00
N GLU A 182 22.26 -9.46 43.67
CA GLU A 182 21.11 -10.07 42.99
C GLU A 182 20.27 -9.03 42.23
N TRP A 183 19.98 -7.87 42.83
CA TRP A 183 19.26 -6.79 42.15
C TRP A 183 20.01 -6.25 40.94
N ASN A 184 21.33 -6.05 41.04
CA ASN A 184 22.15 -5.62 39.90
C ASN A 184 22.14 -6.66 38.76
N ALA A 185 22.18 -7.95 39.09
CA ALA A 185 22.13 -9.03 38.10
C ALA A 185 20.75 -9.19 37.44
N ILE A 186 19.67 -8.89 38.19
CA ILE A 186 18.32 -8.79 37.62
C ILE A 186 18.24 -7.60 36.66
N GLU A 187 18.75 -6.42 37.04
CA GLU A 187 18.77 -5.23 36.19
C GLU A 187 19.59 -5.46 34.90
N GLU A 188 20.74 -6.14 34.99
CA GLU A 188 21.54 -6.52 33.80
C GLU A 188 20.75 -7.42 32.84
N VAL A 189 20.07 -8.45 33.35
CA VAL A 189 19.23 -9.35 32.54
C VAL A 189 17.99 -8.66 31.99
N GLU A 190 17.36 -7.75 32.73
CA GLU A 190 16.22 -6.95 32.24
C GLU A 190 16.64 -6.03 31.08
N ASN A 191 17.81 -5.38 31.16
CA ASN A 191 18.38 -4.58 30.07
C ASN A 191 18.72 -5.43 28.83
N GLU A 192 19.35 -6.60 29.00
CA GLU A 192 19.58 -7.54 27.87
C GLU A 192 18.26 -7.96 27.21
N CYS A 193 17.20 -8.20 28.00
CA CYS A 193 15.88 -8.55 27.47
C CYS A 193 15.27 -7.40 26.66
N GLU A 194 15.34 -6.15 27.14
CA GLU A 194 14.84 -4.98 26.39
C GLU A 194 15.59 -4.76 25.07
N GLU A 195 16.92 -4.96 25.04
CA GLU A 195 17.71 -4.86 23.80
C GLU A 195 17.31 -5.96 22.80
N ILE A 196 17.17 -7.21 23.26
CA ILE A 196 16.74 -8.35 22.42
C ILE A 196 15.30 -8.16 21.90
N GLU A 197 14.35 -7.66 22.70
CA GLU A 197 13.00 -7.34 22.22
C GLU A 197 13.02 -6.21 21.17
N SER A 198 13.87 -5.20 21.34
CA SER A 198 14.08 -4.11 20.38
C SER A 198 14.65 -4.64 19.06
N GLU A 199 15.69 -5.49 19.10
CA GLU A 199 16.23 -6.18 17.92
C GLU A 199 15.15 -7.01 17.21
N ILE A 200 14.38 -7.82 17.95
CA ILE A 200 13.29 -8.64 17.41
C ILE A 200 12.25 -7.75 16.73
N ALA A 201 11.90 -6.60 17.31
CA ALA A 201 10.98 -5.64 16.70
C ALA A 201 11.52 -5.01 15.41
N VAL A 202 12.83 -4.76 15.31
CA VAL A 202 13.50 -4.27 14.08
C VAL A 202 13.57 -5.37 13.03
N GLN A 203 14.01 -6.58 13.39
CA GLN A 203 14.11 -7.72 12.49
C GLN A 203 12.74 -8.12 11.91
N ASN A 204 11.67 -8.07 12.71
CA ASN A 204 10.30 -8.31 12.23
C ASN A 204 9.84 -7.26 11.19
N LYS A 205 10.15 -5.98 11.39
CA LYS A 205 9.86 -4.92 10.40
C LYS A 205 10.63 -5.14 9.09
N LEU A 206 11.92 -5.51 9.19
CA LEU A 206 12.74 -5.83 8.02
C LEU A 206 12.21 -7.08 7.27
N GLN A 207 11.85 -8.14 8.00
CA GLN A 207 11.26 -9.36 7.44
C GLN A 207 9.93 -9.09 6.74
N ALA A 208 9.08 -8.21 7.28
CA ALA A 208 7.85 -7.78 6.63
C ALA A 208 8.12 -7.01 5.32
N SER A 209 9.09 -6.09 5.31
CA SER A 209 9.52 -5.36 4.12
C SER A 209 10.05 -6.30 3.02
N ILE A 210 10.94 -7.22 3.37
CA ILE A 210 11.50 -8.21 2.44
C ILE A 210 10.39 -9.13 1.86
N ARG A 211 9.40 -9.53 2.68
CA ARG A 211 8.23 -10.29 2.19
C ARG A 211 7.40 -9.47 1.19
N GLN A 212 7.19 -8.18 1.44
CA GLN A 212 6.48 -7.30 0.52
C GLN A 212 7.24 -7.12 -0.81
N GLU A 213 8.54 -6.86 -0.76
CA GLU A 213 9.37 -6.74 -1.96
C GLU A 213 9.43 -8.05 -2.76
N SER A 214 9.64 -9.19 -2.09
CA SER A 214 9.60 -10.52 -2.70
C SER A 214 8.26 -10.78 -3.41
N GLY A 215 7.14 -10.37 -2.80
CA GLY A 215 5.82 -10.41 -3.40
C GLY A 215 5.68 -9.54 -4.66
N LEU A 216 6.25 -8.33 -4.65
CA LEU A 216 6.28 -7.43 -5.81
C LEU A 216 7.17 -7.95 -6.94
N LEU A 217 8.35 -8.49 -6.61
CA LEU A 217 9.26 -9.12 -7.58
C LEU A 217 8.63 -10.37 -8.20
N LYS A 218 7.93 -11.19 -7.40
CA LYS A 218 7.21 -12.38 -7.90
C LYS A 218 6.04 -12.01 -8.82
N LYS A 219 5.32 -10.91 -8.54
CA LYS A 219 4.33 -10.34 -9.48
C LYS A 219 5.00 -9.92 -10.79
N LYS A 220 6.03 -9.06 -10.73
CA LYS A 220 6.78 -8.60 -11.92
C LYS A 220 7.32 -9.77 -12.76
N ALA A 221 7.81 -10.84 -12.11
CA ALA A 221 8.31 -12.04 -12.79
C ALA A 221 7.20 -12.80 -13.53
N ASN A 222 6.00 -12.90 -12.95
CA ASN A 222 4.83 -13.45 -13.64
C ASN A 222 4.39 -12.52 -14.79
N ASP A 223 4.25 -11.21 -14.53
CA ASP A 223 3.85 -10.23 -15.55
C ASP A 223 4.78 -10.25 -16.78
N LEU A 224 6.09 -10.44 -16.56
CA LEU A 224 7.09 -10.59 -17.61
C LEU A 224 6.99 -11.95 -18.31
N LYS A 225 6.75 -13.04 -17.57
CA LYS A 225 6.54 -14.38 -18.15
C LYS A 225 5.31 -14.41 -19.06
N ASP A 226 4.21 -13.79 -18.66
CA ASP A 226 2.96 -13.75 -19.43
C ASP A 226 3.10 -12.85 -20.66
N LYS A 227 3.85 -11.74 -20.56
CA LYS A 227 4.29 -10.94 -21.73
C LYS A 227 5.18 -11.74 -22.68
N ILE A 228 6.14 -12.50 -22.17
CA ILE A 228 6.99 -13.39 -22.99
C ILE A 228 6.13 -14.41 -23.73
N ALA A 229 5.19 -15.08 -23.04
CA ALA A 229 4.28 -16.04 -23.67
C ALA A 229 3.39 -15.39 -24.76
N THR A 230 2.88 -14.18 -24.49
CA THR A 230 2.08 -13.40 -25.46
C THR A 230 2.90 -13.02 -26.70
N ILE A 231 4.16 -12.60 -26.52
CA ILE A 231 5.08 -12.27 -27.61
C ILE A 231 5.48 -13.54 -28.38
N SER A 232 5.73 -14.67 -27.72
CA SER A 232 6.02 -15.95 -28.38
C SER A 232 4.86 -16.43 -29.25
N LEU A 233 3.61 -16.28 -28.77
CA LEU A 233 2.43 -16.58 -29.59
C LEU A 233 2.34 -15.63 -30.80
N ALA A 234 2.51 -14.32 -30.61
CA ALA A 234 2.50 -13.35 -31.70
C ALA A 234 3.61 -13.59 -32.74
N ILE A 235 4.79 -14.05 -32.33
CA ILE A 235 5.86 -14.50 -33.23
C ILE A 235 5.44 -15.76 -33.99
N GLN A 236 4.88 -16.77 -33.31
CA GLN A 236 4.43 -18.01 -33.93
C GLN A 236 3.30 -17.78 -34.95
N ASP A 237 2.40 -16.85 -34.67
CA ASP A 237 1.35 -16.39 -35.60
C ASP A 237 1.95 -15.60 -36.77
N ALA A 238 2.88 -14.68 -36.53
CA ALA A 238 3.58 -13.95 -37.60
C ALA A 238 4.37 -14.89 -38.53
N GLU A 239 5.08 -15.88 -38.00
CA GLU A 239 5.70 -16.94 -38.81
C GLU A 239 4.65 -17.80 -39.55
N SER A 240 3.47 -18.02 -38.96
CA SER A 240 2.36 -18.73 -39.60
C SER A 240 1.82 -17.94 -40.80
N GLU A 241 1.71 -16.62 -40.69
CA GLU A 241 1.36 -15.73 -41.79
C GLU A 241 2.48 -15.60 -42.83
N GLU A 242 3.74 -15.50 -42.41
CA GLU A 242 4.89 -15.55 -43.32
C GLU A 242 4.88 -16.85 -44.13
N ARG A 243 4.69 -18.01 -43.48
CA ARG A 243 4.59 -19.32 -44.16
C ARG A 243 3.41 -19.36 -45.14
N LYS A 244 2.24 -18.79 -44.82
CA LYS A 244 1.10 -18.66 -45.75
C LYS A 244 1.47 -17.77 -46.94
N LEU A 245 1.97 -16.56 -46.69
CA LEU A 245 2.34 -15.59 -47.72
C LEU A 245 3.45 -16.12 -48.65
N ALA A 246 4.43 -16.85 -48.11
CA ALA A 246 5.49 -17.52 -48.86
C ALA A 246 4.98 -18.64 -49.79
N THR A 247 3.76 -19.18 -49.57
CA THR A 247 3.10 -20.05 -50.57
C THR A 247 2.39 -19.27 -51.68
N GLY A 248 1.96 -18.03 -51.41
CA GLY A 248 1.43 -17.10 -52.41
C GLY A 248 2.52 -16.40 -53.24
N ILE A 249 3.76 -16.34 -52.76
CA ILE A 249 4.90 -15.82 -53.52
C ILE A 249 5.23 -16.76 -54.68
N VAL A 250 5.27 -16.19 -55.89
CA VAL A 250 5.41 -16.91 -57.16
C VAL A 250 6.80 -17.57 -57.28
N LYS A 251 6.84 -18.89 -57.07
CA LYS A 251 8.07 -19.72 -57.11
C LYS A 251 8.75 -19.79 -58.49
N SER A 252 8.14 -19.26 -59.55
CA SER A 252 8.77 -19.10 -60.88
C SER A 252 8.17 -17.92 -61.65
N PRO A 253 8.77 -16.72 -61.58
CA PRO A 253 8.31 -15.54 -62.33
C PRO A 253 8.31 -15.74 -63.86
N GLN A 254 9.19 -16.61 -64.37
CA GLN A 254 9.26 -16.97 -65.79
C GLN A 254 7.94 -17.58 -66.29
N ARG A 255 7.29 -18.44 -65.49
CA ARG A 255 6.06 -19.14 -65.91
C ARG A 255 4.91 -18.16 -66.15
N ILE A 256 4.70 -17.20 -65.24
CA ILE A 256 3.66 -16.17 -65.40
C ILE A 256 3.97 -15.27 -66.61
N LYS A 257 5.24 -14.99 -66.92
CA LYS A 257 5.59 -14.25 -68.15
C LYS A 257 5.22 -15.01 -69.43
N THR A 258 5.41 -16.33 -69.48
CA THR A 258 4.93 -17.15 -70.61
C THR A 258 3.40 -17.22 -70.67
N ASP A 259 2.73 -17.39 -69.53
CA ASP A 259 1.26 -17.48 -69.49
C ASP A 259 0.60 -16.14 -69.89
N MET A 260 1.16 -15.00 -69.46
CA MET A 260 0.73 -13.66 -69.92
C MET A 260 0.97 -13.46 -71.42
N ALA A 261 2.09 -13.91 -71.98
CA ALA A 261 2.35 -13.83 -73.42
C ALA A 261 1.34 -14.67 -74.21
N GLY A 262 0.97 -15.86 -73.71
CA GLY A 262 -0.11 -16.68 -74.25
C GLY A 262 -1.46 -15.96 -74.23
N ILE A 263 -1.89 -15.48 -73.05
CA ILE A 263 -3.17 -14.77 -72.87
C ILE A 263 -3.26 -13.50 -73.73
N THR A 264 -2.16 -12.75 -73.87
CA THR A 264 -2.12 -11.55 -74.73
C THR A 264 -2.39 -11.91 -76.19
N LYS A 265 -1.77 -12.99 -76.68
CA LYS A 265 -1.99 -13.49 -78.05
C LYS A 265 -3.42 -13.99 -78.27
N THR A 266 -4.02 -14.64 -77.28
CA THR A 266 -5.44 -15.07 -77.34
C THR A 266 -6.39 -13.85 -77.37
N LEU A 267 -6.09 -12.80 -76.59
CA LEU A 267 -6.87 -11.55 -76.58
C LEU A 267 -6.82 -10.81 -77.93
N GLU A 268 -5.71 -10.89 -78.65
CA GLU A 268 -5.60 -10.33 -80.01
C GLU A 268 -6.43 -11.13 -81.03
N ILE A 269 -6.46 -12.46 -80.93
CA ILE A 269 -7.31 -13.32 -81.77
C ILE A 269 -8.81 -12.99 -81.55
N GLU A 270 -9.28 -12.94 -80.29
CA GLU A 270 -10.69 -12.57 -80.02
C GLU A 270 -11.02 -11.14 -80.47
N ARG A 271 -10.05 -10.21 -80.45
CA ARG A 271 -10.24 -8.86 -81.01
C ARG A 271 -10.46 -8.88 -82.51
N GLU A 272 -9.75 -9.71 -83.26
CA GLU A 272 -9.95 -9.86 -84.70
C GLU A 272 -11.30 -10.53 -85.03
N GLU A 273 -11.69 -11.57 -84.28
CA GLU A 273 -13.00 -12.22 -84.43
C GLU A 273 -14.16 -11.28 -84.08
N CYS A 274 -14.03 -10.50 -82.99
CA CYS A 274 -15.01 -9.48 -82.62
C CYS A 274 -15.10 -8.36 -83.68
N GLN A 275 -13.99 -7.95 -84.30
CA GLN A 275 -14.03 -7.05 -85.46
C GLN A 275 -14.74 -7.68 -86.66
N LYS A 276 -14.50 -8.96 -86.96
CA LYS A 276 -15.13 -9.68 -88.07
C LYS A 276 -16.65 -9.75 -87.88
N ALA A 277 -17.12 -10.23 -86.72
CA ALA A 277 -18.53 -10.28 -86.36
C ALA A 277 -19.21 -8.88 -86.45
N LYS A 278 -18.50 -7.81 -86.07
CA LYS A 278 -19.00 -6.44 -86.17
C LYS A 278 -19.16 -5.95 -87.62
N ARG A 279 -18.33 -6.42 -88.56
CA ARG A 279 -18.49 -6.15 -90.01
C ARG A 279 -19.68 -6.93 -90.59
N GLU A 280 -19.82 -8.20 -90.22
CA GLU A 280 -20.92 -9.07 -90.65
C GLU A 280 -22.29 -8.57 -90.14
N ALA A 281 -22.36 -8.11 -88.89
CA ALA A 281 -23.55 -7.49 -88.33
C ALA A 281 -23.96 -6.18 -89.06
N LEU A 282 -22.98 -5.38 -89.50
CA LEU A 282 -23.22 -4.18 -90.31
C LEU A 282 -23.78 -4.53 -91.70
N ALA A 283 -23.19 -5.52 -92.38
CA ALA A 283 -23.67 -6.00 -93.67
C ALA A 283 -25.10 -6.57 -93.60
N GLY A 284 -25.40 -7.36 -92.55
CA GLY A 284 -26.76 -7.85 -92.30
C GLY A 284 -27.77 -6.72 -92.09
N ARG A 285 -27.40 -5.67 -91.35
CA ARG A 285 -28.25 -4.49 -91.11
C ARG A 285 -28.55 -3.72 -92.41
N GLN A 286 -27.55 -3.60 -93.30
CA GLN A 286 -27.72 -3.00 -94.63
C GLN A 286 -28.69 -3.82 -95.50
N SER A 287 -28.59 -5.16 -95.46
CA SER A 287 -29.47 -6.07 -96.19
C SER A 287 -30.94 -5.98 -95.72
N ILE A 288 -31.17 -5.93 -94.40
CA ILE A 288 -32.50 -5.75 -93.81
C ILE A 288 -33.15 -4.42 -94.26
N ALA A 289 -32.37 -3.33 -94.34
CA ALA A 289 -32.89 -2.05 -94.81
C ALA A 289 -33.33 -2.11 -96.28
N ASN A 290 -32.55 -2.78 -97.14
CA ASN A 290 -32.92 -2.98 -98.55
C ASN A 290 -34.18 -3.85 -98.71
N ILE A 291 -34.29 -4.94 -97.95
CA ILE A 291 -35.47 -5.84 -97.98
C ILE A 291 -36.72 -5.12 -97.46
N THR A 292 -36.60 -4.29 -96.43
CA THR A 292 -37.72 -3.50 -95.89
C THR A 292 -38.26 -2.53 -96.95
N LYS A 293 -37.38 -1.86 -97.68
CA LYS A 293 -37.78 -0.94 -98.75
C LYS A 293 -38.43 -1.67 -99.93
N ALA A 294 -37.86 -2.80 -100.36
CA ALA A 294 -38.44 -3.63 -101.41
C ALA A 294 -39.84 -4.18 -101.04
N LYS A 295 -40.10 -4.44 -99.75
CA LYS A 295 -41.44 -4.80 -99.25
C LYS A 295 -42.43 -3.64 -99.41
N GLU A 296 -42.02 -2.41 -99.13
CA GLU A 296 -42.86 -1.21 -99.29
C GLU A 296 -43.18 -0.96 -100.77
N ASP A 297 -42.19 -1.10 -101.66
CA ASP A 297 -42.36 -1.00 -103.12
C ASP A 297 -43.35 -2.07 -103.66
N VAL A 298 -43.28 -3.31 -103.16
CA VAL A 298 -44.22 -4.40 -103.52
C VAL A 298 -45.64 -4.14 -103.02
N ILE A 299 -45.80 -3.53 -101.85
CA ILE A 299 -47.13 -3.15 -101.33
C ILE A 299 -47.77 -2.05 -102.19
N GLN A 300 -46.98 -1.07 -102.67
CA GLN A 300 -47.50 -0.08 -103.62
C GLN A 300 -47.85 -0.71 -104.98
N ALA A 301 -46.99 -1.61 -105.49
CA ALA A 301 -47.24 -2.30 -106.75
C ALA A 301 -48.51 -3.16 -106.74
N THR A 302 -48.81 -3.84 -105.62
CA THR A 302 -50.05 -4.61 -105.46
C THR A 302 -51.29 -3.73 -105.41
N TYR A 303 -51.24 -2.59 -104.71
CA TYR A 303 -52.35 -1.62 -104.67
C TYR A 303 -52.70 -1.08 -106.08
N LEU A 304 -51.68 -0.74 -106.87
CA LEU A 304 -51.85 -0.30 -108.25
C LEU A 304 -52.36 -1.42 -109.18
N MET A 305 -51.97 -2.68 -108.95
CA MET A 305 -52.52 -3.81 -109.70
C MET A 305 -54.00 -4.06 -109.40
N GLU A 306 -54.44 -3.89 -108.14
CA GLU A 306 -55.86 -3.99 -107.77
C GLU A 306 -56.69 -2.89 -108.45
N GLU A 307 -56.22 -1.64 -108.41
CA GLU A 307 -56.86 -0.49 -109.07
C GLU A 307 -57.01 -0.71 -110.58
N VAL A 308 -55.93 -1.08 -111.27
CA VAL A 308 -55.93 -1.39 -112.71
C VAL A 308 -56.81 -2.62 -113.04
N SER A 309 -56.92 -3.61 -112.14
CA SER A 309 -57.85 -4.73 -112.32
C SER A 309 -59.31 -4.29 -112.24
N GLY A 310 -59.61 -3.35 -111.33
CA GLY A 310 -60.92 -2.73 -111.18
C GLY A 310 -61.31 -1.93 -112.41
N GLU A 311 -60.41 -1.11 -112.95
CA GLU A 311 -60.62 -0.40 -114.21
C GLU A 311 -60.80 -1.34 -115.40
N ARG A 312 -59.99 -2.41 -115.49
CA ARG A 312 -60.12 -3.43 -116.54
C ARG A 312 -61.49 -4.13 -116.52
N SER A 313 -62.10 -4.31 -115.34
CA SER A 313 -63.46 -4.86 -115.24
C SER A 313 -64.52 -3.89 -115.79
N LYS A 314 -64.42 -2.60 -115.46
CA LYS A 314 -65.30 -1.54 -115.97
C LYS A 314 -65.16 -1.38 -117.49
N HIS A 315 -63.92 -1.36 -117.99
CA HIS A 315 -63.64 -1.21 -119.41
C HIS A 315 -64.18 -2.39 -120.23
N LYS A 316 -64.22 -3.60 -119.67
CA LYS A 316 -64.87 -4.75 -120.31
C LYS A 316 -66.38 -4.55 -120.46
N SER A 317 -67.08 -4.09 -119.41
CA SER A 317 -68.51 -3.77 -119.48
C SER A 317 -68.82 -2.75 -120.59
N VAL A 318 -67.98 -1.72 -120.71
CA VAL A 318 -68.12 -0.69 -121.77
C VAL A 318 -67.87 -1.26 -123.17
N ILE A 319 -66.96 -2.22 -123.33
CA ILE A 319 -66.75 -2.92 -124.61
C ILE A 319 -67.99 -3.74 -125.00
N ASP A 320 -68.55 -4.49 -124.05
CA ASP A 320 -69.75 -5.31 -124.28
C ASP A 320 -70.97 -4.42 -124.66
N GLU A 321 -71.11 -3.23 -124.04
CA GLU A 321 -72.11 -2.22 -124.42
C GLU A 321 -71.86 -1.59 -125.80
N VAL A 322 -70.60 -1.32 -126.15
CA VAL A 322 -70.21 -0.73 -127.44
C VAL A 322 -70.48 -1.67 -128.61
N ASP A 323 -70.27 -2.98 -128.47
CA ASP A 323 -70.56 -3.93 -129.55
C ASP A 323 -72.08 -4.14 -129.75
N VAL A 324 -72.88 -4.08 -128.68
CA VAL A 324 -74.36 -4.02 -128.79
C VAL A 324 -74.79 -2.74 -129.53
N ALA A 325 -74.15 -1.59 -129.25
CA ALA A 325 -74.42 -0.34 -129.96
C ALA A 325 -74.05 -0.42 -131.45
N LYS A 326 -72.91 -1.02 -131.80
CA LYS A 326 -72.48 -1.23 -133.20
C LYS A 326 -73.49 -2.08 -133.98
N CYS A 327 -73.96 -3.19 -133.44
CA CYS A 327 -74.96 -4.02 -134.12
C CYS A 327 -76.27 -3.26 -134.40
N SER A 328 -76.66 -2.35 -133.51
CA SER A 328 -77.82 -1.45 -133.73
C SER A 328 -77.56 -0.41 -134.83
N ILE A 329 -76.33 0.12 -134.92
CA ILE A 329 -75.91 1.07 -135.97
C ILE A 329 -75.87 0.37 -137.35
N GLU A 330 -75.21 -0.78 -137.49
CA GLU A 330 -75.19 -1.54 -138.76
C GLU A 330 -76.59 -1.94 -139.22
N GLY A 331 -77.46 -2.31 -138.28
CA GLY A 331 -78.87 -2.61 -138.54
C GLY A 331 -79.69 -1.40 -139.03
N ASN A 332 -79.26 -0.17 -138.74
CA ASN A 332 -79.89 1.05 -139.25
C ASN A 332 -79.22 1.55 -140.54
N GLU A 333 -77.91 1.39 -140.71
CA GLU A 333 -77.24 1.68 -141.99
C GLU A 333 -77.73 0.81 -143.15
N LYS A 334 -78.13 -0.45 -142.89
CA LYS A 334 -78.78 -1.28 -143.91
C LYS A 334 -80.13 -0.70 -144.34
N LYS A 335 -80.97 -0.27 -143.39
CA LYS A 335 -82.26 0.38 -143.69
C LYS A 335 -82.06 1.68 -144.47
N ILE A 336 -81.04 2.48 -144.13
CA ILE A 336 -80.69 3.69 -144.88
C ILE A 336 -80.32 3.33 -146.32
N ARG A 337 -79.46 2.32 -146.54
CA ARG A 337 -79.06 1.87 -147.89
C ARG A 337 -80.21 1.24 -148.69
N GLU A 338 -81.23 0.66 -148.03
CA GLU A 338 -82.48 0.23 -148.67
C GLU A 338 -83.35 1.42 -149.08
N PHE A 339 -83.52 2.43 -148.22
CA PHE A 339 -84.23 3.67 -148.55
C PHE A 339 -83.54 4.48 -149.66
N GLU A 340 -82.20 4.60 -149.64
CA GLU A 340 -81.42 5.17 -150.73
C GLU A 340 -81.56 4.37 -152.03
N SER A 341 -81.74 3.05 -151.94
CA SER A 341 -81.93 2.22 -153.14
C SER A 341 -83.34 2.30 -153.72
N ARG A 342 -84.38 2.60 -152.91
CA ARG A 342 -85.69 3.05 -153.42
C ARG A 342 -85.63 4.48 -153.97
N SER A 343 -84.76 5.34 -153.42
CA SER A 343 -84.49 6.68 -153.97
C SER A 343 -83.84 6.62 -155.37
N LYS A 344 -83.04 5.59 -155.67
CA LYS A 344 -82.49 5.33 -157.02
C LYS A 344 -83.55 5.02 -158.08
N GLU A 345 -84.79 4.69 -157.71
CA GLU A 345 -85.84 4.29 -158.66
C GLU A 345 -86.66 5.50 -159.12
N CYS A 346 -87.18 6.29 -158.18
CA CYS A 346 -88.04 7.47 -158.47
C CYS A 346 -87.36 8.52 -159.38
N VAL A 347 -86.04 8.69 -159.29
CA VAL A 347 -85.29 9.63 -160.15
C VAL A 347 -85.10 9.09 -161.58
N ARG A 348 -85.04 7.76 -161.76
CA ARG A 348 -84.79 7.15 -163.08
C ARG A 348 -86.02 7.08 -163.97
N GLU A 349 -87.23 6.98 -163.40
CA GLU A 349 -88.46 7.03 -164.19
C GLU A 349 -88.68 8.40 -164.85
N ILE A 350 -88.18 9.49 -164.24
CA ILE A 350 -88.15 10.83 -164.85
C ILE A 350 -87.16 10.88 -166.02
N ASP A 351 -85.97 10.29 -165.86
CA ASP A 351 -84.90 10.33 -166.88
C ASP A 351 -85.18 9.44 -168.10
N PHE A 352 -86.05 8.42 -167.97
CA PHE A 352 -86.41 7.49 -169.04
C PHE A 352 -87.66 7.90 -169.85
N LEU A 353 -88.58 8.69 -169.27
CA LEU A 353 -89.83 9.11 -169.93
C LEU A 353 -89.76 10.45 -170.69
N GLY A 354 -88.54 10.97 -170.96
CA GLY A 354 -88.33 12.31 -171.52
C GLY A 354 -87.70 12.42 -172.93
N LYS A 355 -87.26 11.33 -173.56
CA LYS A 355 -86.46 11.39 -174.83
C LYS A 355 -87.05 10.70 -176.06
N CYS A 356 -88.15 9.96 -175.94
CA CYS A 356 -88.73 9.17 -177.03
C CYS A 356 -90.25 9.35 -177.20
N TYR A 357 -90.71 10.59 -177.30
CA TYR A 357 -91.95 10.91 -178.01
C TYR A 357 -91.61 11.81 -179.21
N PHE A 358 -91.83 11.30 -180.42
CA PHE A 358 -92.04 12.02 -181.71
C PHE A 358 -91.11 13.20 -182.05
N HIS A 359 -90.40 13.24 -183.19
CA HIS A 359 -90.49 12.48 -184.44
C HIS A 359 -91.87 12.47 -185.15
N SER A 360 -92.62 13.56 -185.07
CA SER A 360 -93.38 14.07 -186.23
C SER A 360 -93.61 15.58 -186.11
N LEU A 361 -93.86 16.24 -187.24
CA LEU A 361 -94.37 17.61 -187.38
C LEU A 361 -93.50 18.78 -186.86
N PHE A 362 -92.60 19.20 -187.75
CA PHE A 362 -92.58 20.56 -188.35
C PHE A 362 -92.28 21.81 -187.48
N SER A 363 -91.11 22.39 -187.77
CA SER A 363 -90.92 23.80 -188.17
C SER A 363 -90.52 24.89 -187.14
N VAL A 364 -89.63 25.76 -187.62
CA VAL A 364 -89.31 27.15 -187.20
C VAL A 364 -88.44 27.42 -185.93
N TYR A 365 -87.16 27.76 -186.21
CA TYR A 365 -86.26 28.74 -185.56
C TYR A 365 -85.79 28.55 -184.08
N ALA A 366 -84.61 29.04 -183.62
CA ALA A 366 -83.34 29.37 -184.31
C ALA A 366 -82.16 29.66 -183.33
N ASN A 367 -80.97 29.16 -183.67
CA ASN A 367 -79.60 29.75 -183.47
C ASN A 367 -78.92 29.99 -182.08
N ARG A 368 -77.61 29.64 -182.08
CA ARG A 368 -76.41 30.35 -181.50
C ARG A 368 -75.91 30.16 -180.02
N ASN A 369 -74.72 29.53 -179.94
CA ASN A 369 -73.42 30.06 -179.43
C ASN A 369 -73.10 30.39 -177.93
N LEU A 370 -72.10 29.64 -177.40
CA LEU A 370 -70.73 30.12 -177.00
C LEU A 370 -70.42 30.76 -175.59
N LEU A 371 -69.34 30.27 -174.93
CA LEU A 371 -68.30 30.96 -174.07
C LEU A 371 -68.47 31.23 -172.51
N ILE A 372 -67.43 30.81 -171.71
CA ILE A 372 -66.63 31.57 -170.68
C ILE A 372 -67.02 31.76 -169.14
N VAL A 373 -66.08 31.43 -168.19
CA VAL A 373 -65.55 32.20 -166.97
C VAL A 373 -66.15 32.27 -165.49
N ILE A 374 -65.35 31.87 -164.44
CA ILE A 374 -64.95 32.48 -163.08
C ILE A 374 -65.79 32.51 -161.70
N ASP A 375 -65.08 32.33 -160.52
CA ASP A 375 -65.17 32.87 -159.06
C ASP A 375 -65.83 32.29 -157.71
N PHE A 376 -65.08 32.41 -156.54
CA PHE A 376 -65.33 32.89 -155.08
C PHE A 376 -65.74 32.12 -153.71
N PHE A 377 -64.87 32.18 -152.60
CA PHE A 377 -65.00 32.67 -151.11
C PHE A 377 -65.13 31.91 -149.66
N LEU A 378 -64.39 32.36 -148.54
CA LEU A 378 -64.45 32.22 -146.96
C LEU A 378 -63.53 31.21 -146.07
N HIS A 379 -63.27 31.10 -144.67
CA HIS A 379 -63.08 31.80 -143.28
C HIS A 379 -62.56 30.79 -142.09
N GLY A 380 -62.19 30.84 -140.73
CA GLY A 380 -61.91 31.61 -139.39
C GLY A 380 -61.61 30.65 -138.09
N PHE A 381 -61.29 30.81 -136.72
CA PHE A 381 -60.72 31.77 -135.62
C PHE A 381 -60.54 31.21 -134.06
N PHE A 382 -59.76 31.82 -133.06
CA PHE A 382 -59.67 31.76 -131.45
C PHE A 382 -58.99 30.60 -130.53
N THR A 383 -58.61 30.48 -129.16
CA THR A 383 -58.29 31.16 -127.75
C THR A 383 -57.65 30.16 -126.62
N ALA A 384 -57.28 30.19 -125.25
CA ALA A 384 -57.19 30.97 -123.88
C ALA A 384 -56.24 30.33 -122.66
N GLN A 385 -56.13 30.78 -121.32
CA GLN A 385 -55.16 30.31 -120.16
C GLN A 385 -55.36 30.70 -118.56
N LEU A 386 -54.73 30.06 -117.46
CA LEU A 386 -54.77 30.40 -115.92
C LEU A 386 -53.74 29.72 -114.82
N LEU A 387 -53.42 30.21 -113.53
CA LEU A 387 -52.48 29.66 -112.37
C LEU A 387 -52.51 30.22 -110.81
N ARG A 388 -51.86 29.61 -109.69
CA ARG A 388 -51.18 30.13 -108.34
C ARG A 388 -51.26 29.39 -106.86
N SER A 389 -50.28 29.47 -105.83
CA SER A 389 -50.34 29.09 -104.29
C SER A 389 -49.04 29.20 -103.26
N ILE A 390 -49.07 29.20 -101.84
CA ILE A 390 -47.90 29.10 -100.75
C ILE A 390 -48.12 29.18 -99.10
N GLN A 391 -47.24 28.66 -98.12
CA GLN A 391 -46.76 29.10 -96.66
C GLN A 391 -46.58 28.18 -95.30
N ARG A 392 -45.84 28.58 -94.14
CA ARG A 392 -45.46 27.82 -92.80
C ARG A 392 -44.96 28.56 -91.41
N LYS A 393 -44.76 27.94 -90.15
CA LYS A 393 -44.20 28.52 -88.78
C LYS A 393 -43.74 27.57 -87.51
N ARG A 394 -43.18 28.01 -86.28
CA ARG A 394 -42.62 27.22 -85.02
C ARG A 394 -42.35 27.93 -83.55
N SER A 395 -41.94 27.28 -82.37
CA SER A 395 -41.79 27.78 -80.88
C SER A 395 -40.80 27.09 -79.74
N HIS A 396 -40.68 27.52 -78.41
CA HIS A 396 -39.73 27.16 -77.18
C HIS A 396 -40.25 27.53 -75.68
N GLN A 397 -39.68 27.44 -74.38
CA GLN A 397 -38.70 26.66 -73.45
C GLN A 397 -38.49 27.19 -71.91
N TYR A 398 -37.88 26.45 -70.86
CA TYR A 398 -37.21 26.79 -69.48
C TYR A 398 -37.95 26.68 -68.04
N SER A 399 -37.49 26.69 -66.71
CA SER A 399 -36.25 26.49 -65.76
C SER A 399 -36.57 26.78 -64.18
N GLU A 400 -35.89 26.67 -62.96
CA GLU A 400 -34.81 25.94 -62.11
C GLU A 400 -34.73 26.37 -60.51
N THR A 401 -34.09 25.68 -59.46
CA THR A 401 -33.83 26.09 -57.94
C THR A 401 -33.07 25.01 -56.99
N GLU A 402 -32.77 24.93 -55.62
CA GLU A 402 -32.22 25.68 -54.36
C GLU A 402 -31.82 24.65 -53.13
N ARG A 403 -31.40 24.75 -51.79
CA ARG A 403 -31.06 25.66 -50.56
C ARG A 403 -30.20 24.97 -49.34
N ASP A 404 -30.12 25.39 -48.01
CA ASP A 404 -28.99 25.25 -46.94
C ASP A 404 -29.24 25.26 -45.32
N GLN A 405 -28.37 24.69 -44.37
CA GLN A 405 -28.15 24.90 -42.83
C GLN A 405 -27.11 23.93 -42.10
N THR A 406 -26.45 24.13 -40.91
CA THR A 406 -26.52 25.05 -39.72
C THR A 406 -25.17 25.70 -39.39
#